data_AF-A0A953HR38-F1
#
_entry.id   AF-A0A953HR38-F1
#
_cell.length_a   1.000
_cell.length_b   1.000
_cell.length_c   1.000
_cell.angle_alpha   90.00
_cell.angle_beta   90.00
_cell.angle_gamma   90.00
#
_symmetry.space_group_name_H-M   'P 1'
#
loop_
_entity.id
_entity.type
_entity.pdbx_description
1 polymer ?
#
loop_
_entity_poly.entity_id
_entity_poly.type
_entity_poly.pdbx_seq_one_letter_code
_entity_poly.pdbx_strand_id
1 'polypeptide(L)'
;MKWIIIGFCIIELIGAAVQYNDPDALFWIIVYLIPFFLNLVYLKRRHLRWVNIIVLVAYLLYFFTFIPDLVNWAQKGFPTIVGAMEVDNPYIELVREAGGVLILTVNLALLLRPIPQKV
;
A
#
# COMPACT_ATOMS: atom_id res chain seq x y z
N MET A 1 0.11 11.05 15.95
CA MET A 1 0.58 10.91 14.54
C MET A 1 1.86 10.11 14.42
N LYS A 2 2.94 10.41 15.17
CA LYS A 2 4.21 9.65 15.12
C LYS A 2 4.02 8.12 15.22
N TRP A 3 3.29 7.65 16.22
CA TRP A 3 3.07 6.21 16.44
C TRP A 3 2.27 5.54 15.31
N ILE A 4 1.32 6.25 14.72
CA ILE A 4 0.54 5.78 13.56
C ILE A 4 1.49 5.57 12.37
N ILE A 5 2.37 6.53 12.10
CA ILE A 5 3.35 6.45 11.00
C ILE A 5 4.36 5.32 11.25
N ILE A 6 4.80 5.11 12.50
CA ILE A 6 5.64 3.96 12.85
C ILE A 6 4.90 2.65 12.59
N GLY A 7 3.59 2.58 12.91
CA GLY A 7 2.76 1.43 12.57
C GLY A 7 2.75 1.16 11.07
N PHE A 8 2.57 2.18 10.24
CA PHE A 8 2.65 2.06 8.78
C PHE A 8 4.04 1.60 8.31
N CYS A 9 5.13 2.14 8.86
CA CYS A 9 6.48 1.65 8.54
C CYS A 9 6.63 0.14 8.77
N ILE A 10 6.08 -0.37 9.87
CA ILE A 10 6.14 -1.80 10.20
C ILE A 10 5.30 -2.61 9.21
N ILE A 11 4.07 -2.17 8.93
CA ILE A 11 3.18 -2.82 7.96
C ILE A 11 3.84 -2.88 6.58
N GLU A 12 4.47 -1.79 6.14
CA GLU A 12 5.14 -1.69 4.84
C GLU A 12 6.38 -2.60 4.76
N LEU A 13 7.19 -2.66 5.81
CA LEU A 13 8.33 -3.58 5.86
C LEU A 13 7.90 -5.05 5.86
N ILE A 14 6.85 -5.39 6.62
CA ILE A 14 6.28 -6.74 6.60
C ILE A 14 5.71 -7.04 5.21
N GLY A 15 4.96 -6.09 4.63
CA GLY A 15 4.45 -6.19 3.27
C GLY A 15 5.55 -6.51 2.28
N ALA A 16 6.61 -5.69 2.23
CA ALA A 16 7.78 -5.94 1.39
C ALA A 16 8.44 -7.31 1.66
N ALA A 17 8.54 -7.74 2.92
CA ALA A 17 9.13 -9.03 3.26
C ALA A 17 8.28 -10.23 2.80
N VAL A 18 6.96 -10.10 2.78
CA VAL A 18 6.06 -11.18 2.30
C VAL A 18 6.19 -11.38 0.79
N GLN A 19 6.52 -10.33 0.04
CA GLN A 19 6.61 -10.34 -1.43
C GLN A 19 7.74 -11.24 -1.97
N TYR A 20 8.72 -11.65 -1.17
CA TYR A 20 9.72 -12.63 -1.61
C TYR A 20 9.13 -13.98 -2.03
N ASN A 21 7.86 -14.25 -1.69
CA ASN A 21 7.15 -15.45 -2.09
C ASN A 21 6.41 -15.32 -3.44
N ASP A 22 6.35 -14.11 -4.01
CA ASP A 22 5.57 -13.81 -5.21
C ASP A 22 6.48 -13.79 -6.47
N PRO A 23 5.99 -14.20 -7.65
CA PRO A 23 6.82 -14.29 -8.88
C PRO A 23 7.35 -12.94 -9.36
N ASP A 24 6.67 -11.86 -9.02
CA ASP A 24 7.01 -10.45 -9.32
C ASP A 24 7.49 -9.68 -8.07
N ALA A 25 8.10 -10.40 -7.12
CA ALA A 25 8.60 -9.89 -5.83
C ALA A 25 9.24 -8.50 -5.90
N LEU A 26 10.14 -8.25 -6.85
CA LEU A 26 10.89 -7.00 -6.92
C LEU A 26 9.98 -5.79 -7.12
N PHE A 27 8.97 -5.91 -7.98
CA PHE A 27 8.03 -4.82 -8.24
C PHE A 27 7.28 -4.45 -6.96
N TRP A 28 6.71 -5.45 -6.28
CA TRP A 28 5.94 -5.22 -5.06
C TRP A 28 6.80 -4.77 -3.87
N ILE A 29 8.02 -5.30 -3.72
CA ILE A 29 8.98 -4.79 -2.72
C ILE A 29 9.18 -3.28 -2.91
N ILE A 30 9.38 -2.83 -4.14
CA ILE A 30 9.54 -1.40 -4.44
C ILE A 30 8.25 -0.63 -4.10
N VAL A 31 7.08 -1.16 -4.45
CA VAL A 31 5.78 -0.56 -4.12
C VAL A 31 5.62 -0.36 -2.61
N TYR A 32 6.00 -1.32 -1.78
CA TYR A 32 5.94 -1.17 -0.33
C TYR A 32 7.02 -0.21 0.24
N LEU A 33 8.22 -0.18 -0.36
CA LEU A 33 9.33 0.61 0.17
C LEU A 33 9.23 2.12 -0.12
N ILE A 34 8.57 2.54 -1.19
CA ILE A 34 8.38 3.97 -1.50
C ILE A 34 7.69 4.73 -0.35
N PRO A 35 6.47 4.36 0.10
CA PRO A 35 5.81 5.04 1.21
C PRO A 35 6.57 4.86 2.53
N PHE A 36 7.28 3.74 2.74
CA PHE A 36 8.17 3.54 3.88
C PHE A 36 9.25 4.62 3.98
N PHE A 37 9.95 4.92 2.88
CA PHE A 37 10.96 5.97 2.89
C PHE A 37 10.36 7.37 3.09
N LEU A 38 9.17 7.63 2.53
CA LEU A 38 8.45 8.89 2.77
C LEU A 38 8.04 9.04 4.24
N ASN A 39 7.62 7.95 4.90
CA ASN A 39 7.37 7.90 6.33
C ASN A 39 8.62 8.24 7.15
N LEU A 40 9.78 7.67 6.81
CA LEU A 40 11.04 7.97 7.51
C LEU A 40 11.43 9.45 7.37
N VAL A 41 11.24 10.03 6.20
CA VAL A 41 11.49 11.47 5.97
C VAL A 41 10.54 12.31 6.83
N TYR A 42 9.25 11.95 6.86
CA TYR A 42 8.24 12.61 7.69
C TYR A 42 8.57 12.54 9.19
N LEU A 43 8.99 11.37 9.67
CA LEU A 43 9.40 11.15 11.07
C LEU A 43 10.62 11.99 11.47
N LYS A 44 11.52 12.26 10.52
CA LYS A 44 12.66 13.19 10.68
C LYS A 44 12.27 14.66 10.58
N ARG A 45 10.97 14.99 10.66
CA ARG A 45 10.42 16.35 10.59
C ARG A 45 10.70 17.06 9.25
N ARG A 46 10.91 16.29 8.17
CA ARG A 46 11.01 16.82 6.81
C ARG A 46 9.79 16.38 6.02
N HIS A 47 9.30 17.21 5.10
CA HIS A 47 8.13 16.87 4.30
C HIS A 47 8.42 17.11 2.81
N LEU A 48 8.57 16.03 2.04
CA LEU A 48 8.64 16.07 0.58
C LEU A 48 7.23 16.11 -0.02
N ARG A 49 6.50 17.20 0.26
CA ARG A 49 5.06 17.28 0.00
C ARG A 49 4.68 16.97 -1.45
N TRP A 50 5.40 17.55 -2.40
CA TRP A 50 5.13 17.33 -3.83
C TRP A 50 5.41 15.89 -4.27
N VAL A 51 6.52 15.30 -3.79
CA VAL A 51 6.82 13.88 -4.05
C VAL A 51 5.72 13.00 -3.47
N ASN A 52 5.30 13.25 -2.23
CA ASN A 52 4.20 12.52 -1.59
C ASN A 52 2.90 12.61 -2.38
N ILE A 53 2.55 13.80 -2.89
CA ILE A 53 1.34 13.98 -3.72
C ILE A 53 1.45 13.20 -5.02
N ILE A 54 2.59 13.25 -5.71
CA ILE A 54 2.78 12.52 -6.98
C ILE A 54 2.64 11.01 -6.75
N VAL A 55 3.30 10.47 -5.72
CA VAL A 55 3.21 9.04 -5.37
C VAL A 55 1.79 8.67 -4.98
N LEU A 56 1.11 9.50 -4.16
CA LEU A 56 -0.28 9.28 -3.77
C LEU A 56 -1.19 9.19 -5.00
N VAL A 57 -1.07 10.11 -5.95
CA VAL A 57 -1.89 10.10 -7.17
C VAL A 57 -1.57 8.87 -8.01
N ALA A 58 -0.29 8.50 -8.17
CA ALA A 58 0.08 7.29 -8.90
C ALA A 58 -0.53 6.03 -8.28
N TYR A 59 -0.51 5.91 -6.95
CA TYR A 59 -1.05 4.74 -6.24
C TYR A 59 -2.57 4.71 -6.28
N LEU A 60 -3.22 5.87 -6.22
CA LEU A 60 -4.67 5.99 -6.38
C LEU A 60 -5.12 5.58 -7.79
N LEU A 61 -4.40 6.04 -8.82
CA LEU A 61 -4.68 5.66 -10.20
C LEU A 61 -4.45 4.17 -10.43
N TYR A 62 -3.37 3.61 -9.86
CA TYR A 62 -3.10 2.18 -9.91
C TYR A 62 -4.16 1.37 -9.14
N PHE A 63 -4.60 1.83 -7.97
CA PHE A 63 -5.69 1.18 -7.23
C PHE A 63 -6.97 1.07 -8.06
N PHE A 64 -7.29 2.10 -8.86
CA PHE A 64 -8.48 2.06 -9.71
C PHE A 64 -8.42 0.99 -10.81
N THR A 65 -7.24 0.49 -11.19
CA THR A 65 -7.17 -0.63 -12.14
C THR A 65 -7.69 -1.94 -11.56
N PHE A 66 -7.74 -2.07 -10.22
CA PHE A 66 -8.26 -3.25 -9.51
C PHE A 66 -9.78 -3.22 -9.27
N ILE A 67 -10.47 -2.13 -9.59
CA ILE A 67 -11.92 -2.02 -9.38
C ILE A 67 -12.69 -3.19 -10.05
N PRO A 68 -12.42 -3.57 -11.31
CA PRO A 68 -13.11 -4.69 -11.94
C PRO A 68 -12.96 -6.01 -11.16
N ASP A 69 -11.77 -6.28 -10.61
CA ASP A 69 -11.47 -7.49 -9.84
C ASP A 69 -12.17 -7.48 -8.49
N LEU A 70 -12.19 -6.32 -7.81
CA LEU A 70 -12.94 -6.13 -6.57
C LEU A 70 -14.45 -6.31 -6.79
N VAL A 71 -14.98 -5.82 -7.91
CA VAL A 71 -16.39 -6.03 -8.30
C VAL A 71 -16.66 -7.50 -8.59
N ASN A 72 -15.77 -8.19 -9.32
CA ASN A 72 -15.91 -9.62 -9.59
C ASN A 72 -15.90 -10.44 -8.29
N TRP A 73 -14.99 -10.12 -7.37
CA TRP A 73 -14.89 -10.75 -6.06
C TRP A 73 -16.16 -10.51 -5.22
N ALA A 74 -16.71 -9.29 -5.24
CA ALA A 74 -17.97 -8.97 -4.58
C ALA A 74 -19.16 -9.75 -5.18
N GLN A 75 -19.23 -9.86 -6.51
CA GLN A 75 -20.27 -10.63 -7.20
C GLN A 75 -20.22 -12.13 -6.86
N LYS A 76 -19.04 -12.66 -6.54
CA LYS A 76 -18.84 -14.03 -6.05
C LYS A 76 -19.17 -14.21 -4.56
N GLY A 77 -19.58 -13.14 -3.86
CA GLY A 77 -19.96 -13.19 -2.44
C GLY A 77 -18.79 -13.08 -1.46
N PHE A 78 -17.71 -12.42 -1.85
CA PHE A 78 -16.49 -12.26 -1.02
C PHE A 78 -15.87 -13.58 -0.54
N PRO A 79 -15.57 -14.52 -1.45
CA PRO A 79 -14.86 -15.75 -1.08
C PRO A 79 -13.52 -15.43 -0.41
N THR A 80 -13.01 -16.39 0.37
CA THR A 80 -11.73 -16.21 1.09
C THR A 80 -10.60 -15.79 0.14
N ILE A 81 -9.79 -14.85 0.60
CA ILE A 81 -8.55 -14.41 -0.06
C ILE A 81 -7.31 -14.93 0.66
N VAL A 82 -7.50 -15.83 1.62
CA VAL A 82 -6.43 -16.53 2.33
C VAL A 82 -6.25 -17.90 1.66
N GLY A 83 -5.06 -18.15 1.14
CA GLY A 83 -4.73 -19.38 0.41
C GLY A 83 -3.59 -19.17 -0.58
N ALA A 84 -3.13 -20.27 -1.17
CA ALA A 84 -2.22 -20.20 -2.31
C ALA A 84 -2.95 -19.67 -3.53
N MET A 85 -2.24 -18.94 -4.39
CA MET A 85 -2.74 -18.63 -5.73
C MET A 85 -2.91 -19.96 -6.49
N GLU A 86 -4.13 -20.25 -6.90
CA GLU A 86 -4.43 -21.34 -7.82
C GLU A 86 -4.81 -20.75 -9.17
N VAL A 87 -4.48 -21.46 -10.25
CA VAL A 87 -4.83 -21.05 -11.63
C VAL A 87 -6.33 -20.79 -11.76
N ASP A 88 -7.14 -21.54 -11.02
CA ASP A 88 -8.60 -21.43 -11.03
C ASP A 88 -9.13 -20.22 -10.23
N ASN A 89 -8.30 -19.61 -9.38
CA ASN A 89 -8.68 -18.55 -8.44
C ASN A 89 -7.77 -17.30 -8.51
N PRO A 90 -7.61 -16.64 -9.68
CA PRO A 90 -6.74 -15.47 -9.82
C PRO A 90 -7.19 -14.25 -9.01
N TYR A 91 -8.47 -14.20 -8.59
CA TYR A 91 -8.99 -13.11 -7.77
C TYR A 91 -8.32 -13.02 -6.39
N ILE A 92 -7.74 -14.12 -5.87
CA ILE A 92 -7.10 -14.14 -4.55
C ILE A 92 -5.92 -13.16 -4.53
N GLU A 93 -5.06 -13.24 -5.55
CA GLU A 93 -3.89 -12.37 -5.69
C GLU A 93 -4.31 -10.92 -5.93
N LEU A 94 -5.18 -10.68 -6.92
CA LEU A 94 -5.61 -9.33 -7.30
C LEU A 94 -6.30 -8.57 -6.17
N VAL A 95 -7.13 -9.24 -5.37
CA VAL A 95 -7.79 -8.61 -4.21
C VAL A 95 -6.78 -8.32 -3.09
N ARG A 96 -5.79 -9.19 -2.87
CA ARG A 96 -4.71 -8.95 -1.91
C ARG A 96 -3.83 -7.78 -2.31
N GLU A 97 -3.46 -7.69 -3.59
CA GLU A 97 -2.71 -6.58 -4.16
C GLU A 97 -3.48 -5.27 -4.04
N ALA A 98 -4.76 -5.26 -4.41
CA ALA A 98 -5.64 -4.11 -4.26
C ALA A 98 -5.72 -3.63 -2.80
N GLY A 99 -5.86 -4.57 -1.86
CA GLY A 99 -5.85 -4.29 -0.42
C GLY A 99 -4.52 -3.68 0.04
N GLY A 100 -3.40 -4.23 -0.42
CA GLY A 100 -2.06 -3.67 -0.18
C GLY A 100 -1.94 -2.23 -0.67
N VAL A 101 -2.23 -1.97 -1.95
CA VAL A 101 -2.17 -0.63 -2.55
C VAL A 101 -3.10 0.35 -1.82
N LEU A 102 -4.28 -0.09 -1.38
CA LEU A 102 -5.20 0.74 -0.60
C LEU A 102 -4.58 1.18 0.74
N ILE A 103 -3.96 0.26 1.48
CA ILE A 103 -3.27 0.57 2.74
C ILE A 103 -2.17 1.61 2.52
N LEU A 104 -1.37 1.44 1.47
CA LEU A 104 -0.30 2.39 1.10
C LEU A 104 -0.86 3.76 0.73
N THR A 105 -1.97 3.79 -0.02
CA THR A 105 -2.67 5.03 -0.40
C THR A 105 -3.20 5.78 0.82
N VAL A 106 -3.80 5.06 1.78
CA VAL A 106 -4.27 5.65 3.05
C VAL A 106 -3.09 6.25 3.83
N ASN A 107 -1.96 5.55 3.91
CA ASN A 107 -0.76 6.10 4.55
C ASN A 107 -0.29 7.40 3.89
N LEU A 108 -0.10 7.39 2.56
CA LEU A 108 0.34 8.56 1.80
C LEU A 108 -0.60 9.76 1.97
N ALA A 109 -1.92 9.51 2.07
CA ALA A 109 -2.90 10.54 2.37
C ALA A 109 -2.73 11.13 3.78
N LEU A 110 -2.38 10.32 4.78
CA LEU A 110 -2.08 10.81 6.13
C LEU A 110 -0.84 11.72 6.17
N LEU A 111 0.16 11.47 5.32
CA LEU A 111 1.35 12.30 5.22
C LEU A 111 1.07 13.71 4.67
N LEU A 112 -0.08 13.96 4.04
CA LEU A 112 -0.48 15.32 3.61
C LEU A 112 -0.66 16.28 4.79
N ARG A 113 -0.82 15.77 6.01
CA ARG A 113 -0.97 16.60 7.21
C ARG A 113 0.33 17.36 7.50
N PRO A 114 0.25 18.68 7.79
CA PRO A 114 1.42 19.46 8.12
C PRO A 114 2.13 18.90 9.35
N ILE A 115 3.45 19.00 9.37
CA ILE A 115 4.25 18.56 10.51
C ILE A 115 3.99 19.57 11.64
N PRO A 116 3.53 19.12 12.83
CA PRO A 116 3.28 20.03 13.94
C PRO A 116 4.58 20.73 14.33
N GLN A 117 4.57 22.06 14.31
CA GLN A 117 5.65 22.91 14.78
C GLN A 117 5.79 22.73 16.30
N LYS A 118 7.02 22.76 16.82
CA LYS A 118 7.21 22.83 18.28
C LYS A 118 6.68 24.18 18.74
N VAL A 119 5.72 24.17 19.66
CA VAL A 119 5.38 25.34 20.49
C VAL A 119 6.57 25.64 21.38
#